data_AF-A0A4P5VB00-F1
#
_entry.id   AF-A0A4P5VB00-F1
#
_cell.length_a   1.000
_cell.length_b   1.000
_cell.length_c   1.000
_cell.angle_alpha   90.00
_cell.angle_beta   90.00
_cell.angle_gamma   90.00
#
_symmetry.space_group_name_H-M   'P 1'
#
loop_
_entity.id
_entity.type
_entity.pdbx_description
1 polymer ?
#
loop_
_entity_poly.entity_id
_entity_poly.type
_entity_poly.pdbx_seq_one_letter_code
_entity_poly.pdbx_strand_id
1 'polypeptide(L)'
;MAAVLALGIQALPLRAQAQPSVAYPSPETLREVQLAALACARENTSDTCSQARKLADPLMDHPRLPGGCKDALWSIIQTSTPASSNTLARRDAIGDPAGRLLLVCRSSEKPVTGKTETAKPQKEPSFFERFFGRGGGDKN
;
A
#
# COMPACT_ATOMS: atom_id res chain seq x y z
N MET A 1 14.09 -68.47 7.46
CA MET A 1 13.26 -67.63 6.57
C MET A 1 13.39 -66.20 7.06
N ALA A 2 14.01 -65.31 6.28
CA ALA A 2 14.11 -63.89 6.59
C ALA A 2 13.66 -63.10 5.37
N ALA A 3 12.46 -62.52 5.44
CA ALA A 3 11.90 -61.68 4.39
C ALA A 3 12.17 -60.22 4.76
N VAL A 4 13.04 -59.56 4.00
CA VAL A 4 13.34 -58.13 4.14
C VAL A 4 12.30 -57.36 3.33
N LEU A 5 11.40 -56.66 4.03
CA LEU A 5 10.41 -55.75 3.44
C LEU A 5 11.07 -54.39 3.15
N ALA A 6 11.32 -54.11 1.88
CA ALA A 6 11.76 -52.80 1.42
C ALA A 6 10.55 -51.83 1.37
N LEU A 7 10.50 -50.85 2.27
CA LEU A 7 9.55 -49.73 2.21
C LEU A 7 10.04 -48.67 1.21
N GLY A 8 9.40 -48.62 0.05
CA GLY A 8 9.58 -47.55 -0.93
C GLY A 8 8.87 -46.27 -0.48
N ILE A 9 9.64 -45.21 -0.26
CA ILE A 9 9.12 -43.86 -0.01
C ILE A 9 8.75 -43.27 -1.37
N GLN A 10 7.47 -43.33 -1.74
CA GLN A 10 6.98 -42.65 -2.94
C GLN A 10 6.84 -41.16 -2.65
N ALA A 11 7.80 -40.37 -3.13
CA ALA A 11 7.70 -38.91 -3.13
C ALA A 11 6.60 -38.48 -4.12
N LEU A 12 5.43 -38.10 -3.61
CA LEU A 12 4.40 -37.47 -4.43
C LEU A 12 4.88 -36.06 -4.84
N PRO A 13 4.79 -35.69 -6.13
CA PRO A 13 5.07 -34.33 -6.54
C PRO A 13 3.94 -33.42 -6.03
N LEU A 14 4.25 -32.54 -5.07
CA LEU A 14 3.39 -31.38 -4.76
C LEU A 14 3.34 -30.49 -6.01
N ARG A 15 2.33 -30.66 -6.85
CA ARG A 15 1.95 -29.65 -7.83
C ARG A 15 1.37 -28.47 -7.06
N ALA A 16 2.19 -27.44 -6.85
CA ALA A 16 1.71 -26.14 -6.39
C ALA A 16 0.69 -25.62 -7.40
N GLN A 17 -0.59 -25.70 -7.07
CA GLN A 17 -1.64 -25.04 -7.84
C GLN A 17 -1.44 -23.53 -7.68
N ALA A 18 -1.29 -22.84 -8.81
CA ALA A 18 -1.27 -21.39 -8.82
C ALA A 18 -2.62 -20.90 -8.27
N GLN A 19 -2.60 -20.38 -7.03
CA GLN A 19 -3.79 -19.80 -6.41
C GLN A 19 -4.31 -18.66 -7.31
N PRO A 20 -5.64 -18.49 -7.44
CA PRO A 20 -6.19 -17.38 -8.19
C PRO A 20 -5.59 -16.08 -7.68
N SER A 21 -5.01 -15.30 -8.60
CA SER A 21 -4.34 -14.04 -8.25
C SER A 21 -5.36 -13.07 -7.69
N VAL A 22 -5.39 -12.91 -6.36
CA VAL A 22 -6.21 -11.89 -5.71
C VAL A 22 -5.71 -10.53 -6.19
N ALA A 23 -6.59 -9.66 -6.68
CA ALA A 23 -6.20 -8.32 -7.09
C ALA A 23 -5.75 -7.51 -5.87
N TYR A 24 -4.79 -6.59 -6.04
CA TYR A 24 -4.46 -5.64 -4.98
C TYR A 24 -5.66 -4.72 -4.73
N PRO A 25 -5.98 -4.32 -3.48
CA PRO A 25 -7.07 -3.39 -3.23
C PRO A 25 -6.85 -2.07 -3.96
N SER A 26 -7.90 -1.49 -4.51
CA SER A 26 -7.77 -0.24 -5.27
C SER A 26 -7.35 0.92 -4.35
N PRO A 27 -6.67 1.94 -4.90
CA PRO A 27 -6.30 3.12 -4.11
C PRO A 27 -7.53 3.84 -3.54
N GLU A 28 -8.69 3.77 -4.21
CA GLU A 28 -9.96 4.32 -3.76
C GLU A 28 -10.45 3.61 -2.49
N THR A 29 -10.40 2.28 -2.43
CA THR A 29 -10.75 1.53 -1.21
C THR A 29 -9.88 1.93 -0.02
N LEU A 30 -8.57 2.08 -0.24
CA LEU A 30 -7.65 2.53 0.81
C LEU A 30 -7.93 3.99 1.22
N ARG A 31 -8.30 4.84 0.26
CA ARG A 31 -8.70 6.23 0.51
C ARG A 31 -9.98 6.30 1.34
N GLU A 32 -10.96 5.44 1.08
CA GLU A 32 -12.19 5.36 1.86
C GLU A 32 -11.92 5.02 3.33
N VAL A 33 -11.05 4.04 3.59
CA VAL A 33 -10.61 3.69 4.95
C VAL A 33 -9.94 4.88 5.63
N GLN A 34 -9.02 5.55 4.93
CA GLN A 34 -8.34 6.75 5.43
C GLN A 34 -9.35 7.83 5.82
N LEU A 35 -10.31 8.14 4.94
CA LEU A 35 -11.30 9.19 5.19
C LEU A 35 -12.25 8.82 6.34
N ALA A 36 -12.66 7.56 6.44
CA ALA A 36 -13.49 7.09 7.54
C ALA A 36 -12.75 7.17 8.89
N ALA A 37 -11.46 6.80 8.92
CA ALA A 37 -10.63 6.94 10.11
C ALA A 37 -10.48 8.42 10.52
N LEU A 38 -10.24 9.32 9.57
CA LEU A 38 -10.18 10.76 9.82
C LEU A 38 -11.53 11.33 10.28
N ALA A 39 -12.65 10.80 9.80
CA ALA A 39 -13.98 11.14 10.30
C ALA A 39 -14.14 10.74 11.77
N CYS A 40 -13.75 9.51 12.15
CA CYS A 40 -13.74 9.08 13.55
C CYS A 40 -12.85 9.97 14.44
N ALA A 41 -11.66 10.35 13.95
CA ALA A 41 -10.76 11.25 14.67
C ALA A 41 -11.44 12.62 14.93
N ARG A 42 -12.11 13.18 13.92
CA ARG A 42 -12.80 14.48 14.00
C ARG A 42 -14.08 14.45 14.83
N GLU A 43 -14.91 13.43 14.67
CA GLU A 43 -16.29 13.43 15.16
C GLU A 43 -16.46 12.65 16.46
N ASN A 44 -15.60 11.66 16.74
CA ASN A 44 -15.63 10.86 17.97
C ASN A 44 -16.99 10.19 18.26
N THR A 45 -17.74 9.84 17.21
CA THR A 45 -19.05 9.20 17.33
C THR A 45 -18.93 7.69 17.16
N SER A 46 -19.88 6.94 17.73
CA SER A 46 -19.94 5.48 17.53
C SER A 46 -20.06 5.12 16.05
N ASP A 47 -20.86 5.88 15.29
CA ASP A 47 -21.11 5.60 13.88
C ASP A 47 -19.84 5.74 13.04
N THR A 48 -19.16 6.89 13.09
CA THR A 48 -17.93 7.15 12.32
C THR A 48 -16.80 6.19 12.68
N CYS A 49 -16.62 5.93 13.98
CA CYS A 49 -15.59 5.00 14.45
C CYS A 49 -15.91 3.55 14.10
N SER A 50 -17.19 3.14 14.12
CA SER A 50 -17.58 1.81 13.65
C SER A 50 -17.39 1.65 12.14
N GLN A 51 -17.65 2.70 11.35
CA GLN A 51 -17.46 2.68 9.90
C GLN A 51 -15.98 2.53 9.54
N ALA A 52 -15.08 3.25 10.22
CA ALA A 52 -13.64 3.10 10.04
C ALA A 52 -13.18 1.65 10.24
N ARG A 53 -13.63 1.01 11.33
CA ARG A 53 -13.31 -0.41 11.61
C ARG A 53 -13.90 -1.36 10.56
N LYS A 54 -15.18 -1.19 10.21
CA LYS A 54 -15.87 -2.02 9.21
C LYS A 54 -15.19 -2.00 7.84
N LEU A 55 -14.65 -0.86 7.42
CA LEU A 55 -13.93 -0.75 6.15
C LEU A 55 -12.50 -1.32 6.24
N ALA A 56 -11.85 -1.19 7.39
CA ALA A 56 -10.47 -1.67 7.58
C ALA A 56 -10.38 -3.18 7.83
N ASP A 57 -11.33 -3.78 8.54
CA ASP A 57 -11.30 -5.20 8.95
C ASP A 57 -11.10 -6.16 7.76
N PRO A 58 -11.85 -6.08 6.64
CA PRO A 58 -11.68 -7.01 5.52
C PRO A 58 -10.30 -6.92 4.85
N LEU A 59 -9.60 -5.79 4.99
CA LEU A 59 -8.26 -5.63 4.40
C LEU A 59 -7.19 -6.37 5.21
N MET A 60 -7.41 -6.68 6.49
CA MET A 60 -6.45 -7.42 7.32
C MET A 60 -6.15 -8.82 6.76
N ASP A 61 -7.16 -9.47 6.21
CA ASP A 61 -7.07 -10.82 5.65
C ASP A 61 -6.51 -10.84 4.22
N HIS A 62 -6.22 -9.67 3.65
CA HIS A 62 -5.77 -9.58 2.27
C HIS A 62 -4.34 -10.16 2.10
N PRO A 63 -4.12 -11.18 1.26
CA PRO A 63 -2.85 -11.89 1.18
C PRO A 63 -1.73 -11.06 0.51
N ARG A 64 -2.10 -10.02 -0.25
CA ARG A 64 -1.15 -9.18 -1.00
C ARG A 64 -0.74 -7.89 -0.31
N LEU A 65 -1.34 -7.57 0.84
CA LEU A 65 -0.95 -6.37 1.57
C LEU A 65 0.37 -6.59 2.29
N PRO A 66 1.34 -5.67 2.18
CA PRO A 66 2.59 -5.77 2.91
C PRO A 66 2.35 -5.66 4.42
N GLY A 67 3.24 -6.22 5.24
CA GLY A 67 3.13 -6.20 6.70
C GLY A 67 2.89 -4.79 7.25
N GLY A 68 3.67 -3.80 6.82
CA GLY A 68 3.50 -2.42 7.27
C GLY A 68 2.14 -1.78 6.91
N CYS A 69 1.49 -2.23 5.83
CA CYS A 69 0.12 -1.82 5.53
C CYS A 69 -0.88 -2.43 6.52
N LYS A 70 -0.71 -3.72 6.83
CA LYS A 70 -1.53 -4.40 7.84
C LYS A 70 -1.33 -3.80 9.23
N ASP A 71 -0.12 -3.39 9.58
CA ASP A 71 0.16 -2.72 10.85
C ASP A 71 -0.57 -1.37 10.96
N ALA A 72 -0.61 -0.61 9.85
CA ALA A 72 -1.37 0.65 9.81
C ALA A 72 -2.88 0.41 9.90
N LEU A 73 -3.42 -0.58 9.17
CA LEU A 73 -4.83 -0.98 9.24
C LEU A 73 -5.21 -1.44 10.65
N TRP A 74 -4.39 -2.31 11.25
CA TRP A 74 -4.58 -2.77 12.61
C TRP A 74 -4.56 -1.61 13.61
N SER A 75 -3.64 -0.66 13.46
CA SER A 75 -3.61 0.56 14.29
C SER A 75 -4.90 1.36 14.16
N ILE A 76 -5.43 1.53 12.94
CA ILE A 76 -6.72 2.20 12.70
C ILE A 76 -7.84 1.44 13.40
N ILE A 77 -7.90 0.12 13.28
CA ILE A 77 -8.95 -0.71 13.89
C ILE A 77 -8.96 -0.57 15.41
N GLN A 78 -7.78 -0.65 16.03
CA GLN A 78 -7.63 -0.57 17.49
C GLN A 78 -7.94 0.82 18.04
N THR A 79 -7.51 1.87 17.34
CA THR A 79 -7.62 3.25 17.84
C THR A 79 -8.93 3.92 17.47
N SER A 80 -9.63 3.46 16.42
CA SER A 80 -10.90 4.02 15.98
C SER A 80 -12.06 3.59 16.89
N THR A 81 -11.99 3.93 18.18
CA THR A 81 -13.05 3.70 19.17
C THR A 81 -13.55 5.02 19.74
N PRO A 82 -14.86 5.18 19.96
CA PRO A 82 -15.38 6.40 20.58
C PRO A 82 -14.85 6.52 22.01
N ALA A 83 -14.46 7.73 22.40
CA ALA A 83 -14.04 8.06 23.76
C ALA A 83 -14.98 9.11 24.38
N SER A 84 -14.95 9.26 25.70
CA SER A 84 -15.72 10.30 26.41
C SER A 84 -15.33 11.73 26.01
N SER A 85 -14.12 11.93 25.49
CA SER A 85 -13.61 13.23 25.06
C SER A 85 -12.72 13.13 23.81
N ASN A 86 -12.77 14.15 22.96
CA ASN A 86 -12.03 14.21 21.70
C ASN A 86 -10.65 14.90 21.88
N THR A 87 -9.77 14.29 22.67
CA THR A 87 -8.43 14.85 22.95
C THR A 87 -7.51 14.82 21.73
N LEU A 88 -6.54 15.74 21.67
CA LEU A 88 -5.51 15.76 20.62
C LEU A 88 -4.80 14.40 20.50
N ALA A 89 -4.33 13.85 21.62
CA ALA A 89 -3.66 12.55 21.65
C ALA A 89 -4.50 11.42 21.02
N ARG A 90 -5.82 11.40 21.25
CA ARG A 90 -6.72 10.43 20.61
C ARG A 90 -6.83 10.68 19.10
N ARG A 91 -6.99 11.95 18.69
CA ARG A 91 -7.07 12.29 17.26
C ARG A 91 -5.81 11.88 16.52
N ASP A 92 -4.65 12.12 17.11
CA ASP A 92 -3.35 11.81 16.51
C ASP A 92 -3.13 10.28 16.46
N ALA A 93 -3.53 9.55 17.50
CA ALA A 93 -3.46 8.08 17.52
C ALA A 93 -4.24 7.42 16.35
N ILE A 94 -5.31 8.07 15.85
CA ILE A 94 -6.08 7.63 14.67
C ILE A 94 -5.54 8.29 13.39
N GLY A 95 -5.22 9.57 13.45
CA GLY A 95 -4.82 10.41 12.32
C GLY A 95 -3.46 10.03 11.75
N ASP A 96 -2.49 9.69 12.59
CA ASP A 96 -1.15 9.27 12.18
C ASP A 96 -1.17 7.99 11.33
N PRO A 97 -1.80 6.88 11.76
CA PRO A 97 -1.89 5.69 10.94
C PRO A 97 -2.78 5.90 9.69
N ALA A 98 -3.82 6.74 9.77
CA ALA A 98 -4.63 7.08 8.60
C ALA A 98 -3.84 7.91 7.56
N GLY A 99 -3.03 8.87 8.00
CA GLY A 99 -2.22 9.75 7.15
C GLY A 99 -1.16 8.98 6.37
N ARG A 100 -0.54 7.98 6.98
CA ARG A 100 0.46 7.12 6.31
C ARG A 100 -0.14 5.99 5.48
N LEU A 101 -1.44 5.69 5.60
CA LEU A 101 -2.06 4.48 5.05
C LEU A 101 -1.76 4.29 3.55
N LEU A 102 -2.00 5.31 2.73
CA LEU A 102 -1.76 5.21 1.28
C LEU A 102 -0.29 5.05 0.91
N LEU A 103 0.63 5.55 1.75
CA LEU A 103 2.07 5.41 1.51
C LEU A 103 2.53 3.97 1.79
N VAL A 104 2.07 3.38 2.89
CA VAL A 104 2.47 2.04 3.32
C VAL A 104 1.70 0.93 2.59
N CYS A 105 0.49 1.22 2.14
CA CYS A 105 -0.36 0.34 1.34
C CYS A 105 -0.24 0.60 -0.16
N ARG A 106 0.86 1.21 -0.61
CA ARG A 106 1.12 1.31 -2.06
C ARG A 106 1.53 -0.07 -2.57
N SER A 107 0.86 -0.54 -3.63
CA SER A 107 1.27 -1.77 -4.30
C SER A 107 2.74 -1.65 -4.74
N SER A 108 3.53 -2.67 -4.43
CA SER A 108 4.90 -2.82 -4.94
C SER A 108 4.93 -3.68 -6.20
N GLU A 109 3.76 -3.95 -6.81
CA GLU A 109 3.73 -4.62 -8.09
C GLU A 109 4.45 -3.73 -9.09
N LYS A 110 5.59 -4.22 -9.57
CA LYS A 110 6.27 -3.59 -10.70
C LYS A 110 5.21 -3.44 -11.80
N PRO A 111 5.06 -2.26 -12.42
CA PRO A 111 4.19 -2.14 -13.57
C PRO A 111 4.60 -3.24 -14.53
N VAL A 112 3.65 -4.10 -14.92
CA VAL A 112 3.87 -5.03 -16.02
C VAL A 112 4.18 -4.12 -17.19
N THR A 113 5.47 -4.03 -17.54
CA THR A 113 5.95 -3.29 -18.70
C THR A 113 5.39 -4.01 -19.93
N GLY A 114 4.12 -3.75 -20.24
CA GLY A 114 3.66 -3.73 -21.60
C GLY A 114 4.50 -2.68 -22.30
N LYS A 115 5.34 -3.13 -23.23
CA LYS A 115 6.12 -2.26 -24.10
C LYS A 115 5.16 -1.33 -24.84
N THR A 116 4.96 -0.13 -24.31
CA THR A 116 4.75 1.02 -25.17
C THR A 116 6.14 1.63 -25.30
N GLU A 117 6.70 1.47 -26.49
CA GLU A 117 7.91 2.16 -26.91
C GLU A 117 7.59 3.67 -26.87
N THR A 118 7.79 4.27 -25.71
CA THR A 118 7.72 5.72 -25.55
C THR A 118 8.91 6.28 -26.32
N ALA A 119 8.62 6.85 -27.49
CA ALA A 119 9.57 7.66 -28.23
C ALA A 119 10.28 8.61 -27.26
N LYS A 120 11.62 8.58 -27.25
CA LYS A 120 12.45 9.52 -26.49
C LYS A 120 11.89 10.94 -26.68
N PRO A 121 11.54 11.67 -25.60
CA PRO A 121 11.32 13.10 -25.77
C PRO A 121 12.65 13.69 -26.21
N GLN A 122 12.66 14.32 -27.39
CA GLN A 122 13.77 15.15 -27.82
C GLN A 122 14.02 16.16 -26.71
N LYS A 123 15.24 16.13 -26.17
CA LYS A 123 15.69 17.04 -25.11
C LYS A 123 15.65 18.46 -25.69
N GLU A 124 14.56 19.18 -25.43
CA GLU A 124 14.48 20.59 -25.74
C GLU A 124 15.62 21.29 -24.97
N PRO A 125 16.42 22.16 -25.61
CA PRO A 125 17.52 22.83 -24.92
C PRO A 125 16.96 23.59 -23.73
N SER A 126 17.62 23.42 -22.59
CA SER A 126 17.18 24.05 -21.36
C SER A 126 17.13 25.58 -21.53
N PHE A 127 16.23 26.25 -20.81
CA PHE A 127 16.12 27.71 -20.82
C PHE A 127 17.48 28.41 -20.64
N PHE A 128 18.39 27.80 -19.87
CA PHE A 128 19.75 28.29 -19.67
C PHE A 128 20.60 28.28 -20.95
N GLU A 129 20.56 27.22 -21.77
CA GLU A 129 21.25 27.18 -23.06
C GLU A 129 20.70 28.22 -24.04
N ARG A 130 19.38 28.44 -24.02
CA ARG A 130 18.73 29.44 -24.88
C ARG A 130 19.08 30.88 -24.48
N PHE A 131 19.22 31.17 -23.19
CA PHE A 131 19.39 32.56 -22.70
C PHE A 131 20.83 32.95 -22.37
N PHE A 132 21.67 32.00 -21.95
CA PHE A 132 23.03 32.28 -21.48
C PHE A 132 24.12 31.61 -22.35
N GLY A 133 23.74 30.83 -23.37
CA GLY A 133 24.63 29.97 -24.16
C GLY A 133 25.38 30.63 -25.32
N ARG A 134 25.76 31.91 -25.26
CA ARG A 134 26.67 32.53 -26.25
C ARG A 134 27.40 33.74 -25.67
N GLY A 135 28.41 33.47 -24.84
CA GLY A 135 29.33 34.45 -24.27
C GLY A 135 30.79 34.10 -24.50
N GLY A 136 31.15 33.71 -25.73
CA GLY A 136 32.54 33.52 -26.15
C GLY A 136 33.02 34.74 -26.94
N GLY A 137 33.42 35.79 -26.23
CA GLY A 137 34.09 36.96 -26.81
C GLY A 137 35.59 36.76 -26.78
N ASP A 138 36.16 36.41 -27.94
CA ASP A 138 37.58 36.46 -28.26
C ASP A 138 38.20 37.79 -27.81
N LYS A 139 39.23 37.72 -26.97
CA LYS A 139 40.19 38.80 -26.78
C LYS A 139 41.41 38.45 -27.62
N ASN A 140 41.60 39.18 -28.71
CA ASN A 140 42.92 39.40 -29.30
C ASN A 140 43.10 40.89 -29.54
#